data_AF-A0A0J6YTB1-F1
#
_entry.id   AF-A0A0J6YTB1-F1
#
_cell.length_a   1.000
_cell.length_b   1.000
_cell.length_c   1.000
_cell.angle_alpha   90.00
_cell.angle_beta   90.00
_cell.angle_gamma   90.00
#
_symmetry.space_group_name_H-M   'P 1'
#
loop_
_entity.id
_entity.type
_entity.pdbx_description
1 polymer ?
#
loop_
_entity_poly.entity_id
_entity_poly.type
_entity_poly.pdbx_seq_one_letter_code
_entity_poly.pdbx_strand_id
1 'polypeptide(L)'
;MCLRLLTARARTRAELETQLAKRGYPDDVTAHVLDRLTQVGLIDDEDFAEQWVRSRRMHAGKGKRALAAELRNKGVDAEVISAALSGIDAGAERTRAEELVRDRLRREKLGDPGDRDAENKVARRLVGMLARRGYSQAMALDVVTAELANERERRRV
;
A
#
# COMPACT_ATOMS: atom_id res chain seq x y z
N MET A 1 25.25 -2.27 -16.94
CA MET A 1 24.29 -1.28 -16.36
C MET A 1 23.20 -1.93 -15.52
N CYS A 2 22.38 -2.82 -16.08
CA CYS A 2 21.24 -3.41 -15.36
C CYS A 2 21.68 -4.13 -14.08
N LEU A 3 22.77 -4.90 -14.15
CA LEU A 3 23.39 -5.53 -12.99
C LEU A 3 23.69 -4.53 -11.87
N ARG A 4 24.31 -3.39 -12.18
CA ARG A 4 24.58 -2.32 -11.19
C ARG A 4 23.30 -1.75 -10.57
N LEU A 5 22.21 -1.64 -11.33
CA LEU A 5 20.92 -1.17 -10.81
C LEU A 5 20.26 -2.21 -9.89
N LEU A 6 20.38 -3.49 -10.25
CA LEU A 6 19.85 -4.63 -9.50
C LEU A 6 20.64 -4.91 -8.22
N THR A 7 21.96 -4.71 -8.22
CA THR A 7 22.78 -4.81 -7.00
C THR A 7 22.38 -3.78 -5.93
N ALA A 8 21.89 -2.60 -6.36
CA ALA A 8 21.49 -1.55 -5.42
C ALA A 8 20.13 -1.84 -4.75
N ARG A 9 19.18 -2.42 -5.51
CA ARG A 9 17.87 -2.89 -5.02
C ARG A 9 17.18 -3.72 -6.11
N ALA A 10 16.21 -4.53 -5.70
CA ALA A 10 15.24 -5.14 -6.61
C ALA A 10 14.55 -4.07 -7.48
N ARG A 11 14.30 -4.40 -8.75
CA ARG A 11 13.72 -3.53 -9.78
C ARG A 11 12.75 -4.36 -10.60
N THR A 12 11.67 -3.74 -11.03
CA THR A 12 10.77 -4.39 -11.99
C THR A 12 11.37 -4.40 -13.39
N ARG A 13 10.88 -5.29 -14.26
CA ARG A 13 11.23 -5.30 -15.68
C ARG A 13 10.99 -3.93 -16.33
N ALA A 14 9.81 -3.34 -16.11
CA ALA A 14 9.43 -2.04 -16.65
C ALA A 14 10.33 -0.88 -16.15
N GLU A 15 10.77 -0.92 -14.88
CA GLU A 15 11.73 0.06 -14.35
C GLU A 15 13.07 -0.02 -15.11
N LEU A 16 13.54 -1.22 -15.46
CA LEU A 16 14.80 -1.41 -16.19
C LEU A 16 14.66 -1.04 -17.67
N GLU A 17 13.56 -1.42 -18.30
CA GLU A 17 13.22 -1.02 -19.68
C GLU A 17 13.22 0.51 -19.82
N THR A 18 12.54 1.21 -18.92
CA THR A 18 12.52 2.69 -18.89
C THR A 18 13.93 3.27 -18.75
N GLN A 19 14.82 2.63 -17.97
CA GLN A 19 16.19 3.10 -17.80
C GLN A 19 17.07 2.84 -19.03
N LEU A 20 16.84 1.75 -19.75
CA LEU A 20 17.52 1.42 -21.00
C LEU A 20 17.09 2.36 -22.13
N ALA A 21 15.78 2.58 -22.29
CA ALA A 21 15.24 3.52 -23.26
C ALA A 21 15.78 4.94 -23.05
N LYS A 22 15.85 5.41 -21.79
CA LYS A 22 16.44 6.72 -21.45
C LYS A 22 17.92 6.87 -21.84
N ARG A 23 18.62 5.78 -22.08
CA ARG A 23 20.02 5.76 -22.53
C ARG A 23 20.17 5.48 -24.02
N GLY A 24 19.07 5.37 -24.75
CA GLY A 24 19.06 5.17 -26.20
C GLY A 24 19.38 3.76 -26.65
N TYR A 25 19.20 2.75 -25.79
CA TYR A 25 19.32 1.35 -26.22
C TYR A 25 18.13 0.96 -27.10
N PRO A 26 18.35 0.25 -28.22
CA PRO A 26 17.27 -0.30 -29.04
C PRO A 26 16.33 -1.24 -28.28
N ASP A 27 15.06 -1.30 -28.69
CA ASP A 27 14.02 -2.07 -28.02
C ASP A 27 14.27 -3.59 -28.11
N ASP A 28 14.79 -4.08 -29.24
CA ASP A 28 15.12 -5.49 -29.46
C ASP A 28 16.27 -5.95 -28.54
N VAL A 29 17.32 -5.14 -28.43
CA VAL A 29 18.44 -5.39 -27.51
C VAL A 29 17.97 -5.34 -26.06
N THR A 30 17.11 -4.36 -25.74
CA THR A 30 16.51 -4.21 -24.40
C THR A 30 15.71 -5.44 -24.02
N ALA A 31 14.78 -5.89 -24.89
CA ALA A 31 13.97 -7.08 -24.67
C ALA A 31 14.84 -8.32 -24.44
N HIS A 32 15.84 -8.55 -25.31
CA HIS A 32 16.73 -9.70 -25.20
C HIS A 32 17.51 -9.73 -23.88
N VAL A 33 18.04 -8.58 -23.44
CA VAL A 33 18.76 -8.48 -22.17
C VAL A 33 17.83 -8.72 -20.98
N LEU A 34 16.65 -8.11 -20.98
CA LEU A 34 15.68 -8.27 -19.89
C LEU A 34 15.14 -9.70 -19.80
N ASP A 35 14.91 -10.36 -20.95
CA ASP A 35 14.54 -11.77 -21.00
C ASP A 35 15.62 -12.64 -20.38
N ARG A 36 16.89 -12.42 -20.75
CA ARG A 36 17.99 -13.19 -20.17
C ARG A 36 18.09 -12.98 -18.67
N LEU A 37 17.94 -11.74 -18.18
CA LEU A 37 17.94 -11.42 -16.75
C LEU A 37 16.76 -12.07 -16.01
N THR A 38 15.60 -12.15 -16.64
CA THR A 38 14.43 -12.86 -16.09
C THR A 38 14.68 -14.36 -16.02
N GLN A 39 15.21 -14.97 -17.09
CA GLN A 39 15.54 -16.40 -17.15
C GLN A 39 16.54 -16.85 -16.08
N VAL A 40 17.48 -15.98 -15.70
CA VAL A 40 18.46 -16.27 -14.64
C VAL A 40 17.98 -15.84 -13.25
N GLY A 41 16.73 -15.40 -13.11
CA GLY A 41 16.12 -15.01 -11.82
C GLY A 41 16.64 -13.69 -11.25
N LEU A 42 17.28 -12.85 -12.06
CA LEU A 42 17.73 -11.52 -11.62
C LEU A 42 16.62 -10.46 -11.71
N ILE A 43 15.61 -10.70 -12.55
CA ILE A 43 14.37 -9.93 -12.59
C ILE A 43 13.26 -10.91 -12.22
N ASP A 44 12.49 -10.55 -11.20
CA ASP A 44 11.33 -11.30 -10.75
C ASP A 44 10.28 -10.29 -10.28
N ASP A 45 9.29 -10.03 -11.15
CA ASP A 45 8.23 -9.06 -10.86
C ASP A 45 7.23 -9.63 -9.84
N GLU A 46 7.11 -10.97 -9.71
CA GLU A 46 6.25 -11.64 -8.73
C GLU A 46 6.82 -11.48 -7.32
N ASP A 47 8.08 -11.88 -7.12
CA ASP A 47 8.79 -11.69 -5.85
C ASP A 47 8.85 -10.20 -5.47
N PHE A 48 9.12 -9.32 -6.44
CA PHE A 48 9.06 -7.88 -6.22
C PHE A 48 7.69 -7.44 -5.69
N ALA A 49 6.59 -7.89 -6.31
CA ALA A 49 5.24 -7.51 -5.92
C ALA A 49 4.89 -8.01 -4.52
N GLU A 50 5.24 -9.25 -4.18
CA GLU A 50 5.01 -9.83 -2.85
C GLU A 50 5.76 -9.07 -1.75
N GLN A 51 7.05 -8.80 -1.96
CA GLN A 51 7.87 -8.05 -1.02
C GLN A 51 7.35 -6.61 -0.86
N TRP A 52 6.94 -5.98 -1.96
CA TRP A 52 6.36 -4.65 -1.94
C TRP A 52 5.08 -4.61 -1.12
N VAL A 53 4.16 -5.54 -1.35
CA VAL A 53 2.89 -5.66 -0.61
C VAL A 53 3.17 -5.84 0.89
N ARG A 54 4.02 -6.81 1.24
CA ARG A 54 4.38 -7.12 2.62
C ARG A 54 4.93 -5.89 3.35
N SER A 55 5.94 -5.24 2.76
CA SER A 55 6.58 -4.05 3.32
C SER A 55 5.58 -2.89 3.52
N ARG A 56 4.76 -2.60 2.51
CA ARG A 56 3.80 -1.49 2.55
C ARG A 56 2.66 -1.70 3.53
N ARG A 57 2.20 -2.95 3.73
CA ARG A 57 1.20 -3.25 4.77
C ARG A 57 1.78 -3.08 6.16
N MET A 58 3.00 -3.58 6.39
CA MET A 58 3.66 -3.52 7.70
C MET A 58 4.02 -2.09 8.09
N HIS A 59 4.68 -1.35 7.19
CA HIS A 59 5.27 -0.04 7.55
C HIS A 59 4.39 1.17 7.20
N ALA A 60 3.53 1.07 6.18
CA ALA A 60 2.73 2.21 5.73
C ALA A 60 1.21 2.04 5.95
N GLY A 61 0.77 0.83 6.34
CA GLY A 61 -0.64 0.52 6.57
C GLY A 61 -1.51 0.63 5.32
N LYS A 62 -0.94 0.37 4.13
CA LYS A 62 -1.63 0.51 2.84
C LYS A 62 -2.69 -0.58 2.65
N GLY A 63 -3.85 -0.17 2.13
CA GLY A 63 -4.94 -1.04 1.69
C GLY A 63 -4.73 -1.51 0.24
N LYS A 64 -5.53 -2.50 -0.17
CA LYS A 64 -5.38 -3.25 -1.42
C LYS A 64 -5.37 -2.32 -2.65
N ARG A 65 -6.24 -1.31 -2.69
CA ARG A 65 -6.33 -0.36 -3.82
C ARG A 65 -5.07 0.49 -3.97
N ALA A 66 -4.51 0.98 -2.87
CA ALA A 66 -3.28 1.78 -2.93
C ALA A 66 -2.08 0.92 -3.33
N LEU A 67 -2.00 -0.32 -2.84
CA LEU A 67 -0.95 -1.27 -3.24
C LEU A 67 -1.01 -1.57 -4.73
N ALA A 68 -2.21 -1.86 -5.26
CA ALA A 68 -2.41 -2.09 -6.69
C ALA A 68 -1.98 -0.87 -7.53
N ALA A 69 -2.31 0.34 -7.10
CA ALA A 69 -1.90 1.56 -7.79
C ALA A 69 -0.37 1.77 -7.73
N GLU A 70 0.26 1.53 -6.58
CA GLU A 70 1.71 1.63 -6.43
C GLU A 70 2.45 0.62 -7.31
N LEU A 71 1.99 -0.65 -7.38
CA LEU A 71 2.57 -1.69 -8.23
C LEU A 71 2.37 -1.38 -9.73
N ARG A 72 1.18 -0.88 -10.11
CA ARG A 72 0.94 -0.45 -11.50
C ARG A 72 1.87 0.70 -11.91
N ASN A 73 2.11 1.65 -11.00
CA ASN A 73 3.08 2.72 -11.24
C ASN A 73 4.53 2.21 -11.31
N LYS A 74 4.81 1.01 -10.78
CA LYS A 74 6.06 0.29 -10.96
C LYS A 74 6.11 -0.54 -12.24
N GLY A 75 5.03 -0.55 -13.02
CA GLY A 75 4.93 -1.30 -14.27
C GLY A 75 4.83 -2.81 -14.06
N VAL A 76 4.38 -3.26 -12.89
CA VAL A 76 4.07 -4.66 -12.64
C VAL A 76 2.77 -5.03 -13.38
N ASP A 77 2.76 -6.20 -14.00
CA ASP A 77 1.61 -6.71 -14.75
C ASP A 77 0.36 -6.90 -13.88
N ALA A 78 -0.83 -6.77 -14.48
CA ALA A 78 -2.10 -6.90 -13.79
C ALA A 78 -2.32 -8.29 -13.15
N GLU A 79 -1.85 -9.37 -13.79
CA GLU A 79 -1.95 -10.73 -13.27
C GLU A 79 -1.07 -10.90 -12.03
N VAL A 80 0.17 -10.41 -12.09
CA VAL A 80 1.10 -10.42 -10.95
C VAL A 80 0.56 -9.58 -9.79
N ILE A 81 -0.01 -8.40 -10.08
CA ILE A 81 -0.68 -7.57 -9.06
C ILE A 81 -1.85 -8.33 -8.42
N SER A 82 -2.68 -9.00 -9.23
CA SER A 82 -3.82 -9.78 -8.75
C SER A 82 -3.37 -10.90 -7.82
N ALA A 83 -2.34 -11.66 -8.24
CA ALA A 83 -1.75 -12.74 -7.46
C ALA A 83 -1.18 -12.25 -6.13
N ALA A 84 -0.33 -11.20 -6.14
CA ALA A 84 0.29 -10.64 -4.95
C ALA A 84 -0.72 -10.05 -3.94
N LEU A 85 -1.91 -9.65 -4.41
CA LEU A 85 -2.99 -9.10 -3.58
C LEU A 85 -4.09 -10.12 -3.25
N SER A 86 -4.02 -11.34 -3.77
CA SER A 86 -5.04 -12.38 -3.62
C SER A 86 -5.26 -12.78 -2.16
N GLY A 87 -4.17 -12.89 -1.39
CA GLY A 87 -4.21 -13.21 0.05
C GLY A 87 -4.73 -12.09 0.96
N ILE A 88 -5.10 -10.92 0.40
CA ILE A 88 -5.72 -9.83 1.17
C ILE A 88 -7.23 -9.89 0.95
N ASP A 89 -7.91 -10.51 1.91
CA ASP A 89 -9.37 -10.52 1.99
C ASP A 89 -9.91 -9.26 2.71
N ALA A 90 -11.24 -9.10 2.67
CA ALA A 90 -11.92 -7.95 3.27
C ALA A 90 -11.80 -7.91 4.80
N GLY A 91 -11.68 -9.06 5.47
CA GLY A 91 -11.53 -9.14 6.93
C GLY A 91 -10.13 -8.70 7.38
N ALA A 92 -9.09 -9.16 6.69
CA ALA A 92 -7.71 -8.74 6.91
C ALA A 92 -7.48 -7.26 6.55
N GLU A 93 -8.22 -6.74 5.58
CA GLU A 93 -8.22 -5.30 5.25
C GLU A 93 -8.90 -4.49 6.36
N ARG A 94 -10.08 -4.92 6.82
CA ARG A 94 -10.82 -4.28 7.91
C ARG A 94 -10.05 -4.26 9.22
N THR A 95 -9.52 -5.41 9.65
CA THR A 95 -8.73 -5.54 10.89
C THR A 95 -7.56 -4.56 10.90
N ARG A 96 -6.87 -4.44 9.76
CA ARG A 96 -5.76 -3.49 9.64
C ARG A 96 -6.22 -2.03 9.72
N ALA A 97 -7.37 -1.70 9.12
CA ALA A 97 -7.94 -0.35 9.24
C ALA A 97 -8.29 -0.02 10.71
N GLU A 98 -8.90 -0.96 11.44
CA GLU A 98 -9.23 -0.83 12.86
C GLU A 98 -7.99 -0.61 13.72
N GLU A 99 -6.91 -1.38 13.51
CA GLU A 99 -5.62 -1.15 14.17
C GLU A 99 -5.08 0.27 13.93
N LEU A 100 -5.06 0.72 12.67
CA LEU A 100 -4.55 2.05 12.31
C LEU A 100 -5.36 3.18 12.96
N VAL A 101 -6.68 3.00 13.06
CA VAL A 101 -7.56 3.97 13.71
C VAL A 101 -7.38 3.95 15.22
N ARG A 102 -7.35 2.78 15.87
CA ARG A 102 -7.10 2.64 17.31
C ARG A 102 -5.77 3.26 17.71
N ASP A 103 -4.71 2.95 16.99
CA ASP A 103 -3.38 3.52 17.22
C ASP A 103 -3.37 5.04 17.10
N ARG A 104 -4.15 5.59 16.17
CA ARG A 104 -4.24 7.04 16.00
C ARG A 104 -5.06 7.66 17.13
N LEU A 105 -6.22 7.10 17.47
CA LEU A 105 -7.10 7.59 18.53
C LEU A 105 -6.41 7.66 19.90
N ARG A 106 -5.56 6.67 20.22
CA ARG A 106 -4.72 6.71 21.45
C ARG A 106 -3.83 7.95 21.56
N ARG A 107 -3.52 8.59 20.43
CA ARG A 107 -2.65 9.79 20.34
C ARG A 107 -3.45 11.09 20.12
N GLU A 108 -4.76 11.01 19.88
CA GLU A 108 -5.60 12.19 19.64
C GLU A 108 -6.25 12.71 20.92
N LYS A 109 -6.33 14.03 21.02
CA LYS A 109 -7.20 14.72 21.99
C LYS A 109 -8.59 14.86 21.36
N LEU A 110 -9.59 14.22 21.96
CA LEU A 110 -10.98 14.26 21.48
C LEU A 110 -11.79 15.45 22.04
N GLY A 111 -11.14 16.37 22.77
CA GLY A 111 -11.84 17.41 23.53
C GLY A 111 -12.43 16.85 24.83
N ASP A 112 -13.30 17.64 25.45
CA ASP A 112 -14.06 17.23 26.63
C ASP A 112 -15.12 16.18 26.26
N PRO A 113 -15.50 15.29 27.19
CA PRO A 113 -16.56 14.33 26.95
C PRO A 113 -17.85 15.02 26.48
N GLY A 114 -18.28 14.72 25.24
CA GLY A 114 -19.47 15.31 24.64
C GLY A 114 -19.21 16.45 23.64
N ASP A 115 -17.96 16.87 23.44
CA ASP A 115 -17.59 17.80 22.37
C ASP A 115 -17.70 17.14 20.98
N ARG A 116 -18.91 17.21 20.42
CA ARG A 116 -19.23 16.62 19.12
C ARG A 116 -18.43 17.25 17.98
N ASP A 117 -18.04 18.52 18.09
CA ASP A 117 -17.32 19.21 17.02
C ASP A 117 -15.86 18.76 16.95
N ALA A 118 -15.21 18.60 18.11
CA ALA A 118 -13.88 18.02 18.20
C ALA A 118 -13.85 16.58 17.66
N GLU A 119 -14.82 15.75 18.05
CA GLU A 119 -14.94 14.38 17.56
C GLU A 119 -15.19 14.31 16.06
N ASN A 120 -16.10 15.12 15.52
CA ASN A 120 -16.35 15.20 14.08
C ASN A 120 -15.10 15.62 13.30
N LYS A 121 -14.29 16.54 13.84
CA LYS A 121 -13.02 16.95 13.25
C LYS A 121 -12.02 15.79 13.21
N VAL A 122 -11.94 14.99 14.29
CA VAL A 122 -11.09 13.79 14.34
C VAL A 122 -11.59 12.72 13.38
N ALA A 123 -12.91 12.48 13.32
CA ALA A 123 -13.52 11.53 12.39
C ALA A 123 -13.14 11.83 10.93
N ARG A 124 -13.34 13.07 10.47
CA ARG A 124 -12.98 13.50 9.11
C ARG A 124 -11.49 13.26 8.80
N ARG A 125 -10.61 13.55 9.76
CA ARG A 125 -9.17 13.33 9.62
C ARG A 125 -8.81 11.86 9.50
N LEU A 126 -9.44 10.99 10.30
CA LEU A 126 -9.20 9.55 10.28
C LEU A 126 -9.72 8.90 9.00
N VAL A 127 -10.92 9.27 8.56
CA VAL A 127 -11.48 8.83 7.27
C VAL A 127 -10.56 9.26 6.12
N GLY A 128 -10.13 10.53 6.11
CA GLY A 128 -9.19 11.01 5.10
C GLY A 128 -7.82 10.31 5.14
N MET A 129 -7.35 9.92 6.32
CA MET A 129 -6.13 9.13 6.48
C MET A 129 -6.28 7.72 5.86
N LEU A 130 -7.39 7.03 6.11
CA LEU A 130 -7.67 5.72 5.53
C LEU A 130 -7.86 5.82 4.00
N ALA A 131 -8.57 6.83 3.52
CA ALA A 131 -8.74 7.06 2.08
C ALA A 131 -7.40 7.23 1.35
N ARG A 132 -6.47 8.05 1.90
CA ARG A 132 -5.11 8.20 1.34
C ARG A 132 -4.27 6.92 1.43
N ARG A 133 -4.62 6.00 2.32
CA ARG A 133 -4.02 4.67 2.42
C ARG A 133 -4.68 3.63 1.52
N GLY A 134 -5.76 3.98 0.81
CA GLY A 134 -6.39 3.13 -0.19
C GLY A 134 -7.54 2.25 0.33
N TYR A 135 -8.04 2.50 1.55
CA TYR A 135 -9.26 1.84 2.03
C TYR A 135 -10.49 2.44 1.34
N SER A 136 -11.53 1.62 1.13
CA SER A 136 -12.78 2.10 0.55
C SER A 136 -13.45 3.13 1.47
N GLN A 137 -14.22 4.04 0.87
CA GLN A 137 -14.91 5.08 1.65
C GLN A 137 -15.88 4.47 2.67
N ALA A 138 -16.64 3.44 2.25
CA ALA A 138 -17.56 2.72 3.13
C ALA A 138 -16.82 2.11 4.34
N MET A 139 -15.75 1.34 4.10
CA MET A 139 -14.96 0.75 5.17
C MET A 139 -14.35 1.81 6.09
N ALA A 140 -13.83 2.90 5.53
CA ALA A 140 -13.24 3.97 6.32
C ALA A 140 -14.25 4.66 7.23
N LEU A 141 -15.47 4.93 6.75
CA LEU A 141 -16.54 5.50 7.55
C LEU A 141 -16.97 4.53 8.66
N ASP A 142 -17.21 3.27 8.32
CA ASP A 142 -17.68 2.26 9.26
C ASP A 142 -16.69 2.03 10.40
N VAL A 143 -15.41 1.82 10.06
CA VAL A 143 -14.33 1.59 11.03
C VAL A 143 -14.14 2.80 11.93
N VAL A 144 -14.09 4.01 11.38
CA VAL A 144 -13.89 5.22 12.19
C VAL A 144 -15.07 5.47 13.13
N THR A 145 -16.29 5.21 12.68
CA THR A 145 -17.50 5.36 13.50
C THR A 145 -17.49 4.36 14.66
N ALA A 146 -17.20 3.09 14.37
CA ALA A 146 -17.12 2.04 15.38
C ALA A 146 -16.03 2.32 16.42
N GLU A 147 -14.84 2.69 15.98
CA GLU A 147 -13.71 2.92 16.90
C GLU A 147 -13.87 4.21 17.73
N LEU A 148 -14.51 5.25 17.20
CA LEU A 148 -14.86 6.42 18.02
C LEU A 148 -15.89 6.08 19.09
N ALA A 149 -16.88 5.23 18.79
CA ALA A 149 -17.83 4.75 19.79
C ALA A 149 -17.13 3.94 20.89
N ASN A 150 -16.22 3.03 20.52
CA ASN A 150 -15.41 2.25 21.46
C ASN A 150 -14.53 3.15 22.34
N GLU A 151 -13.88 4.16 21.75
CA GLU A 151 -13.01 5.09 22.47
C GLU A 151 -13.80 5.98 23.45
N ARG A 152 -15.06 6.35 23.12
CA ARG A 152 -15.96 7.05 24.05
C ARG A 152 -16.27 6.20 25.27
N GLU A 153 -16.60 4.92 25.07
CA GLU A 153 -16.90 4.00 26.18
C GLU A 153 -15.66 3.81 27.07
N ARG A 154 -14.47 3.65 26.47
CA ARG A 154 -13.20 3.53 27.22
C ARG A 154 -12.87 4.74 28.09
N ARG A 155 -13.36 5.94 27.74
CA ARG A 155 -13.10 7.19 28.48
C ARG A 155 -14.18 7.50 29.54
N ARG A 156 -15.30 6.76 29.53
CA ARG A 156 -16.36 6.88 30.54
C ARG A 156 -16.09 6.02 31.77
N VAL A 157 -15.34 4.92 31.61
CA VAL A 157 -14.82 4.05 32.66
C VAL A 157 -13.56 4.65 33.27
#